data_AF-A0A1F9QYW7-F1
#
_entry.id   AF-A0A1F9QYW7-F1
#
_cell.length_a   1.000
_cell.length_b   1.000
_cell.length_c   1.000
_cell.angle_alpha   90.00
_cell.angle_beta   90.00
_cell.angle_gamma   90.00
#
_symmetry.space_group_name_H-M   'P 1'
#
loop_
_entity.id
_entity.type
_entity.pdbx_description
1 polymer ?
#
loop_
_entity_poly.entity_id
_entity_poly.type
_entity_poly.pdbx_seq_one_letter_code
_entity_poly.pdbx_strand_id
1 'polypeptide(L)'
;MNREIRTLELARLYERQGYYHDALEMYLNLDDSQAVNEIQAGIKRMKIKIEEAVFPACPEEKISFLFEKWLMLMVLRHRLDNFIKIRKRLS
;
A
#
# COMPACT_ATOMS: atom_id res chain seq x y z
N MET A 1 -19.11 -18.06 1.33
CA MET A 1 -18.76 -17.12 0.23
C MET A 1 -19.20 -15.75 0.70
N ASN A 2 -18.26 -15.05 1.34
CA ASN A 2 -18.55 -14.07 2.38
C ASN A 2 -18.96 -12.73 1.79
N ARG A 3 -20.22 -12.33 2.03
CA ARG A 3 -20.70 -10.94 1.95
C ARG A 3 -20.11 -10.11 3.11
N GLU A 4 -18.86 -10.36 3.49
CA GLU A 4 -18.23 -9.75 4.65
C GLU A 4 -17.73 -8.34 4.27
N ILE A 5 -18.43 -7.35 4.82
CA ILE A 5 -17.96 -5.97 5.02
C ILE A 5 -17.65 -5.23 3.71
N ARG A 6 -18.68 -5.00 2.89
CA ARG A 6 -18.64 -4.01 1.79
C ARG A 6 -18.84 -2.60 2.34
N THR A 7 -17.83 -2.08 3.04
CA THR A 7 -17.88 -0.71 3.59
C THR A 7 -16.99 0.21 2.78
N LEU A 8 -17.38 1.48 2.72
CA LEU A 8 -16.56 2.56 2.15
C LEU A 8 -15.14 2.58 2.74
N GLU A 9 -15.01 2.29 4.03
CA GLU A 9 -13.72 2.22 4.72
C GLU A 9 -12.82 1.11 4.21
N LEU A 10 -13.38 -0.03 3.79
CA LEU A 10 -12.59 -1.10 3.18
C LEU A 10 -12.03 -0.66 1.82
N ALA A 11 -12.85 -0.02 0.98
CA ALA A 11 -12.39 0.53 -0.29
C ALA A 11 -11.26 1.58 -0.09
N ARG A 12 -11.41 2.46 0.92
CA ARG A 12 -10.38 3.44 1.30
C ARG A 12 -9.09 2.79 1.79
N LEU A 13 -9.18 1.69 2.53
CA LEU A 13 -8.01 0.95 3.01
C LEU A 13 -7.20 0.39 1.82
N TYR A 14 -7.88 -0.25 0.86
CA TYR A 14 -7.24 -0.80 -0.33
C TYR A 14 -6.64 0.30 -1.22
N GLU A 15 -7.34 1.44 -1.36
CA GLU A 15 -6.82 2.64 -2.03
C GLU A 15 -5.49 3.10 -1.39
N ARG A 16 -5.42 3.20 -0.06
CA ARG A 16 -4.20 3.62 0.66
C ARG A 16 -3.05 2.63 0.51
N GLN A 17 -3.35 1.35 0.34
CA GLN A 17 -2.35 0.30 0.15
C GLN A 17 -1.84 0.20 -1.29
N GLY A 18 -2.46 0.90 -2.23
CA GLY A 18 -2.08 0.88 -3.64
C GLY A 18 -2.73 -0.23 -4.47
N TYR A 19 -3.69 -0.97 -3.90
CA TYR A 19 -4.47 -1.99 -4.62
C TYR A 19 -5.61 -1.34 -5.41
N TYR A 20 -5.26 -0.54 -6.42
CA TYR A 20 -6.21 0.36 -7.10
C TYR A 20 -7.32 -0.36 -7.87
N HIS A 21 -7.04 -1.51 -8.47
CA HIS A 21 -8.07 -2.31 -9.16
C HIS A 21 -9.11 -2.87 -8.20
N ASP A 22 -8.65 -3.49 -7.10
CA ASP A 22 -9.53 -4.05 -6.07
C ASP A 22 -10.34 -2.94 -5.38
N ALA A 23 -9.70 -1.80 -5.08
CA ALA A 23 -10.38 -0.63 -4.51
C ALA A 23 -11.47 -0.10 -5.46
N LEU A 24 -11.20 -0.03 -6.77
CA LEU A 24 -12.17 0.41 -7.77
C LEU A 24 -13.38 -0.53 -7.84
N GLU A 25 -13.16 -1.85 -7.83
CA GLU A 25 -14.23 -2.83 -7.81
C GLU A 25 -15.11 -2.68 -6.56
N MET A 26 -14.49 -2.45 -5.39
CA MET A 26 -15.23 -2.19 -4.17
C MET A 26 -16.10 -0.92 -4.29
N TYR A 27 -15.53 0.20 -4.74
CA TYR A 27 -16.29 1.44 -4.92
C TYR A 27 -17.47 1.30 -5.90
N LEU A 28 -17.30 0.56 -7.00
CA LEU A 28 -18.37 0.32 -7.99
C LEU A 28 -19.53 -0.51 -7.45
N ASN A 29 -19.27 -1.31 -6.41
CA ASN A 29 -20.26 -2.18 -5.78
C ASN A 29 -20.88 -1.57 -4.50
N LEU A 30 -20.50 -0.34 -4.13
CA LEU A 30 -21.12 0.40 -3.02
C LEU A 30 -22.37 1.14 -3.53
N ASP A 31 -23.49 0.95 -2.83
CA ASP A 31 -24.75 1.65 -3.06
C ASP A 31 -25.13 2.38 -1.76
N ASP A 32 -24.36 3.42 -1.43
CA ASP A 32 -24.59 4.26 -0.25
C ASP A 32 -24.98 5.67 -0.69
N SER A 33 -26.27 5.99 -0.54
CA SER A 33 -26.88 7.26 -0.92
C SER A 33 -26.35 8.46 -0.12
N GLN A 34 -25.78 8.23 1.07
CA GLN A 34 -25.19 9.30 1.90
C GLN A 34 -23.75 9.62 1.50
N ALA A 35 -23.05 8.66 0.90
CA ALA A 35 -21.64 8.78 0.53
C ALA A 35 -21.38 8.83 -0.98
N VAL A 36 -22.42 9.05 -1.81
CA VAL A 36 -22.33 9.05 -3.29
C VAL A 36 -21.19 9.91 -3.82
N ASN A 37 -21.04 11.13 -3.30
CA ASN A 37 -19.99 12.05 -3.73
C ASN A 37 -18.58 11.50 -3.46
N GLU A 38 -18.41 10.86 -2.31
CA GLU A 38 -17.12 10.27 -1.91
C GLU A 38 -16.81 9.01 -2.70
N ILE A 39 -17.82 8.16 -2.95
CA ILE A 39 -17.70 6.98 -3.80
C ILE A 39 -17.29 7.40 -5.21
N GLN A 40 -17.98 8.39 -5.79
CA GLN A 40 -17.68 8.87 -7.14
C GLN A 40 -16.30 9.52 -7.22
N ALA A 41 -15.88 10.26 -6.19
CA ALA A 41 -14.53 10.79 -6.09
C ALA A 41 -13.49 9.67 -6.02
N GLY A 42 -13.74 8.63 -5.22
CA GLY A 42 -12.91 7.42 -5.12
C GLY A 42 -12.76 6.72 -6.46
N ILE A 43 -13.86 6.44 -7.17
CA ILE A 43 -13.86 5.85 -8.52
C ILE A 43 -12.99 6.67 -9.48
N LYS A 44 -13.15 8.00 -9.50
CA LYS A 44 -12.38 8.87 -10.38
C LYS A 44 -10.88 8.82 -10.06
N ARG A 45 -10.51 8.90 -8.78
CA ARG A 45 -9.10 8.79 -8.35
C ARG A 45 -8.52 7.44 -8.73
N MET A 46 -9.26 6.35 -8.55
CA MET A 46 -8.77 5.01 -8.86
C MET A 46 -8.57 4.80 -10.36
N LYS A 47 -9.48 5.29 -11.22
CA LYS A 47 -9.29 5.24 -12.68
C LYS A 47 -8.02 5.97 -13.11
N ILE A 48 -7.80 7.18 -12.60
CA ILE A 48 -6.57 7.95 -12.86
C ILE A 48 -5.35 7.16 -12.36
N LYS A 49 -5.39 6.62 -11.15
CA LYS A 49 -4.26 5.86 -10.58
C LYS A 49 -3.97 4.57 -11.33
N ILE A 50 -4.99 3.90 -11.86
CA ILE A 50 -4.83 2.73 -12.72
C ILE A 50 -4.20 3.14 -14.05
N GLU A 51 -4.67 4.22 -14.69
CA GLU A 51 -4.06 4.75 -15.90
C GLU A 51 -2.61 5.22 -15.68
N GLU A 52 -2.32 5.87 -14.55
CA GLU A 52 -0.97 6.23 -14.12
C GLU A 52 -0.11 4.99 -13.81
N ALA A 53 -0.70 3.92 -13.26
CA ALA A 53 -0.01 2.64 -13.00
C ALA A 53 0.20 1.81 -14.27
N VAL A 54 -0.59 2.04 -15.33
CA VAL A 54 -0.39 1.48 -16.68
C VAL A 54 0.82 2.11 -17.36
N PHE A 55 1.30 3.27 -16.90
CA PHE A 55 2.70 3.63 -17.06
C PHE A 55 3.49 2.89 -15.98
N PRO A 56 4.12 1.75 -16.28
CA PRO A 56 4.89 1.08 -15.26
C PRO A 56 6.00 2.04 -14.84
N ALA A 57 6.04 2.41 -13.56
CA ALA A 57 7.34 2.62 -12.93
C ALA A 57 8.14 1.38 -13.32
N CYS A 58 9.20 1.57 -14.10
CA CYS A 58 9.87 0.49 -14.81
C CYS A 58 10.07 -0.64 -13.79
N PRO A 59 9.70 -1.90 -14.05
CA PRO A 59 9.86 -2.98 -13.07
C PRO A 59 11.27 -3.00 -12.46
N GLU A 60 12.27 -2.59 -13.24
CA GLU A 60 13.65 -2.34 -12.83
C GLU A 60 13.78 -1.27 -11.73
N GLU A 61 13.07 -0.14 -11.81
CA GLU A 61 13.04 0.91 -10.78
C GLU A 61 12.41 0.40 -9.49
N LYS A 62 11.30 -0.36 -9.58
CA LYS A 62 10.65 -0.95 -8.40
C LYS A 62 11.55 -1.99 -7.74
N ILE A 63 12.20 -2.84 -8.54
CA ILE A 63 13.18 -3.82 -8.06
C ILE A 63 14.36 -3.09 -7.42
N SER A 64 14.91 -2.08 -8.08
CA SER A 64 16.03 -1.26 -7.58
C SER A 64 15.69 -0.62 -6.22
N PHE A 65 14.51 -0.02 -6.10
CA PHE A 65 14.01 0.54 -4.83
C PHE A 65 13.92 -0.53 -3.72
N LEU A 66 13.38 -1.71 -4.03
CA LEU A 66 13.29 -2.80 -3.06
C LEU A 66 14.67 -3.32 -2.63
N PHE A 67 15.62 -3.41 -3.57
CA PHE A 67 17.01 -3.77 -3.27
C PHE A 67 17.68 -2.75 -2.35
N GLU A 68 17.48 -1.45 -2.59
CA GLU A 68 18.00 -0.38 -1.72
C GLU A 68 17.49 -0.54 -0.28
N LYS A 69 16.17 -0.76 -0.12
CA LYS A 69 15.57 -0.97 1.21
C LYS A 69 16.09 -2.24 1.88
N TRP A 70 16.25 -3.32 1.13
CA TRP A 70 16.80 -4.56 1.65
C TRP A 70 18.25 -4.40 2.15
N LEU A 71 19.11 -3.71 1.39
CA LEU A 71 20.48 -3.42 1.79
C LEU A 71 20.54 -2.55 3.06
N MET A 72 19.70 -1.53 3.15
CA MET A 72 19.63 -0.68 4.34
C MET A 72 19.24 -1.49 5.59
N LEU A 73 18.28 -2.40 5.47
CA LEU A 73 17.88 -3.29 6.57
C LEU A 73 19.01 -4.22 7.00
N MET A 74 19.80 -4.75 6.07
CA MET A 74 20.98 -5.57 6.38
C MET A 74 22.01 -4.79 7.21
N VAL A 75 22.31 -3.54 6.82
CA VAL A 75 23.22 -2.67 7.57
C VAL A 75 22.68 -2.35 8.96
N LEU A 76 21.39 -2.02 9.06
CA LEU A 76 20.73 -1.72 10.34
C LEU A 76 20.77 -2.92 11.28
N ARG A 77 20.48 -4.12 10.77
CA ARG A 77 20.58 -5.37 11.54
C ARG A 77 21.99 -5.57 12.08
N HIS A 78 23.00 -5.42 11.24
CA HIS A 78 24.40 -5.56 11.66
C HIS A 78 24.78 -4.54 12.75
N ARG A 79 24.37 -3.27 12.59
CA ARG A 79 24.60 -2.22 13.60
C ARG A 79 23.91 -2.54 14.92
N LEU A 80 22.68 -3.04 14.87
CA LEU A 80 21.92 -3.45 16.05
C LEU A 80 22.61 -4.60 16.78
N ASP A 81 23.07 -5.62 16.05
CA ASP A 81 23.80 -6.75 16.65
C ASP A 81 25.08 -6.29 17.35
N ASN A 82 25.83 -5.35 16.75
CA ASN A 82 27.01 -4.76 17.36
C ASN A 82 26.66 -3.96 18.62
N PHE A 83 25.61 -3.14 18.57
CA PHE A 83 25.13 -2.39 19.73
C PHE A 83 24.75 -3.32 20.89
N ILE A 84 24.03 -4.41 20.62
CA ILE A 84 23.66 -5.41 21.62
C ILE A 84 24.90 -6.05 22.25
N LYS A 85 25.90 -6.40 21.43
CA LYS A 85 27.17 -6.97 21.93
C LYS A 85 27.92 -6.00 22.84
N ILE A 86 28.01 -4.73 22.45
CA ILE A 86 28.68 -3.69 23.26
C ILE A 86 27.93 -3.49 24.58
N ARG A 87 26.59 -3.33 24.53
CA ARG A 87 25.76 -3.15 25.72
C ARG A 87 25.91 -4.30 26.72
N LYS A 88 25.96 -5.54 26.24
CA LYS A 88 26.17 -6.74 27.08
C LYS A 88 27.55 -6.76 27.77
N ARG A 89 28.55 -6.06 27.25
CA ARG A 89 29.89 -5.98 27.86
C ARG A 89 30.02 -4.84 28.89
N LEU A 90 29.11 -3.87 28.82
CA LEU A 90 29.07 -2.70 29.72
C LEU A 90 28.11 -2.90 30.91
N SER A 91 27.35 -4.00 30.91
CA SER A 91 26.51 -4.45 32.01
C SER A 91 27.13 -5.64 32.70
#